data_AF-A0A0Q5VVB7-F1
#
_entry.id   AF-A0A0Q5VVB7-F1
#
_cell.length_a   1.000
_cell.length_b   1.000
_cell.length_c   1.000
_cell.angle_alpha   90.00
_cell.angle_beta   90.00
_cell.angle_gamma   90.00
#
_symmetry.space_group_name_H-M   'P 1'
#
loop_
_entity.id
_entity.type
_entity.pdbx_description
1 polymer ?
#
loop_
_entity_poly.entity_id
_entity_poly.type
_entity_poly.pdbx_seq_one_letter_code
_entity_poly.pdbx_strand_id
1 'polypeptide(L)'
;MSLGTPTSRYSTIRRAGALAMEASRPPVLVAVVCLALITLFAITGFLARLDVAAAQWFELDAELRGAAVFSALLLLAAGTSTVGVWRRDRSGRAVLPVGVLLCFMAVDEVTALHETLEATTGVDWQVLYLPAFAVAGVCFLLALRRYWAIPAFRGTWVLGAVCWVVSQVLEFLQWDGDVQRTGYSAMMIPEELLEMLGSASFLVAMLVVVAAMRERHPDPGVRADGNGRLNSPAP
;
A
#
# COMPACT_ATOMS: atom_id res chain seq x y z
N MET A 1 1.63 -41.09 -43.77
CA MET A 1 0.92 -40.09 -42.95
C MET A 1 1.29 -40.30 -41.50
N SER A 2 2.12 -39.42 -40.93
CA SER A 2 2.53 -39.47 -39.53
C SER A 2 1.60 -38.56 -38.73
N LEU A 3 0.83 -39.14 -37.80
CA LEU A 3 -0.06 -38.42 -36.89
C LEU A 3 0.79 -37.83 -35.77
N GLY A 4 1.08 -36.53 -35.86
CA GLY A 4 1.82 -35.80 -34.83
C GLY A 4 1.13 -35.87 -33.47
N THR A 5 1.87 -36.30 -32.45
CA THR A 5 1.36 -36.47 -31.09
C THR A 5 0.99 -35.12 -30.46
N PRO A 6 -0.22 -34.97 -29.89
CA PRO A 6 -0.69 -33.72 -29.28
C PRO A 6 -0.14 -33.58 -27.85
N THR A 7 1.17 -33.50 -27.68
CA THR A 7 1.81 -33.36 -26.36
C THR A 7 2.24 -31.93 -26.02
N SER A 8 2.03 -30.96 -26.91
CA SER A 8 2.64 -29.62 -26.80
C SER A 8 1.85 -28.60 -25.94
N ARG A 9 0.52 -28.66 -25.86
CA ARG A 9 -0.26 -27.57 -25.21
C ARG A 9 -0.29 -27.62 -23.67
N TYR A 10 -0.18 -28.80 -23.06
CA TYR A 10 -0.26 -28.94 -21.59
C TYR A 10 1.03 -28.49 -20.87
N SER A 11 2.19 -28.56 -21.53
CA SER A 11 3.46 -28.12 -20.93
C SER A 11 3.58 -26.60 -20.89
N THR A 12 3.01 -25.88 -21.87
CA THR A 12 3.00 -24.42 -21.92
C THR A 12 2.17 -23.80 -20.80
N ILE A 13 1.00 -24.38 -20.48
CA ILE A 13 0.12 -23.87 -19.41
C ILE A 13 0.75 -24.06 -18.03
N ARG A 14 1.39 -25.21 -17.76
CA ARG A 14 2.08 -25.43 -16.47
C ARG A 14 3.30 -24.51 -16.28
N ARG A 15 4.06 -24.23 -17.35
CA ARG A 15 5.17 -23.28 -17.28
C ARG A 15 4.71 -21.84 -17.04
N ALA A 16 3.63 -21.40 -17.68
CA ALA A 16 3.06 -20.07 -17.45
C ALA A 16 2.60 -19.89 -15.99
N GLY A 17 1.97 -20.91 -15.40
CA GLY A 17 1.56 -20.89 -13.99
C GLY A 17 2.73 -20.85 -13.01
N ALA A 18 3.79 -21.63 -13.24
CA ALA A 18 4.96 -21.66 -12.37
C ALA A 18 5.75 -20.33 -12.37
N LEU A 19 5.91 -19.72 -13.56
CA LEU A 19 6.57 -18.41 -13.68
C LEU A 19 5.76 -17.28 -13.03
N ALA A 20 4.43 -17.31 -13.15
CA ALA A 20 3.54 -16.36 -12.47
C ALA A 20 3.63 -16.50 -10.93
N MET A 21 3.75 -17.74 -10.42
CA MET A 21 3.93 -17.97 -8.98
C MET A 21 5.25 -17.42 -8.46
N GLU A 22 6.34 -17.58 -9.20
CA GLU A 22 7.68 -17.09 -8.78
C GLU A 22 7.78 -15.56 -8.84
N ALA A 23 7.18 -14.93 -9.85
CA ALA A 23 7.10 -13.47 -9.97
C ALA A 23 6.22 -12.82 -8.88
N SER A 24 5.25 -13.55 -8.33
CA SER A 24 4.36 -13.06 -7.26
C SER A 24 4.92 -13.14 -5.83
N ARG A 25 6.12 -13.72 -5.62
CA ARG A 25 6.68 -13.89 -4.27
C ARG A 25 6.95 -12.58 -3.52
N PRO A 26 7.50 -11.51 -4.15
CA PRO A 26 7.85 -10.30 -3.41
C PRO A 26 6.63 -9.56 -2.82
N PRO A 27 5.53 -9.31 -3.55
CA PRO A 27 4.35 -8.65 -2.98
C PRO A 27 3.70 -9.46 -1.85
N VAL A 28 3.63 -10.80 -1.97
CA VAL A 28 3.04 -11.66 -0.95
C VAL A 28 3.87 -11.64 0.33
N LEU A 29 5.21 -11.75 0.22
CA LEU A 29 6.09 -11.66 1.38
C LEU A 29 5.94 -10.32 2.10
N VAL A 30 5.90 -9.21 1.35
CA VAL A 30 5.68 -7.87 1.91
C VAL A 30 4.34 -7.81 2.63
N ALA A 31 3.25 -8.32 2.02
CA ALA A 31 1.94 -8.35 2.66
C ALA A 31 1.93 -9.14 3.98
N VAL A 32 2.57 -10.32 4.02
CA VAL A 32 2.68 -11.15 5.23
C VAL A 32 3.48 -10.44 6.32
N VAL A 33 4.62 -9.83 5.96
CA VAL A 33 5.45 -9.07 6.91
C VAL A 33 4.70 -7.88 7.47
N CYS A 34 4.04 -7.08 6.62
CA CYS A 34 3.22 -5.96 7.05
C CYS A 34 2.09 -6.42 8.00
N LEU A 35 1.36 -7.47 7.66
CA LEU A 35 0.28 -7.99 8.51
C LEU A 35 0.79 -8.49 9.87
N ALA A 36 1.94 -9.17 9.90
CA ALA A 36 2.55 -9.62 11.14
C ALA A 36 2.97 -8.44 12.04
N LEU A 37 3.54 -7.38 11.45
CA LEU A 37 3.92 -6.17 12.17
C LEU A 37 2.69 -5.40 12.67
N ILE A 38 1.66 -5.21 11.83
CA ILE A 38 0.39 -4.57 12.25
C ILE A 38 -0.26 -5.35 13.39
N THR A 39 -0.26 -6.69 13.32
CA THR A 39 -0.77 -7.54 14.41
C THR A 39 0.05 -7.36 15.69
N LEU A 40 1.37 -7.23 15.57
CA LEU A 40 2.23 -6.94 16.72
C LEU A 40 1.86 -5.59 17.35
N PHE A 41 1.71 -4.52 16.54
CA PHE A 41 1.28 -3.19 17.00
C PHE A 41 -0.12 -3.23 17.63
N ALA A 42 -1.06 -4.01 17.09
CA ALA A 42 -2.38 -4.18 17.69
C ALA A 42 -2.29 -4.78 19.10
N ILE A 43 -1.50 -5.85 19.27
CA ILE A 43 -1.31 -6.52 20.55
C ILE A 43 -0.58 -5.61 21.54
N THR A 44 0.55 -5.03 21.14
CA THR A 44 1.35 -4.19 22.04
C THR A 44 0.67 -2.86 22.35
N GLY A 45 -0.01 -2.25 21.39
CA GLY A 45 -0.82 -1.05 21.60
C GLY A 45 -1.97 -1.30 22.58
N PHE A 46 -2.65 -2.44 22.48
CA PHE A 46 -3.65 -2.84 23.47
C PHE A 46 -3.05 -3.03 24.87
N LEU A 47 -1.88 -3.67 24.97
CA LEU A 47 -1.17 -3.81 26.26
C LEU A 47 -0.71 -2.48 26.84
N ALA A 48 -0.33 -1.51 26.01
CA ALA A 48 0.04 -0.16 26.45
C ALA A 48 -1.12 0.53 27.17
N ARG A 49 -2.35 0.34 26.67
CA ARG A 49 -3.58 0.84 27.31
C ARG A 49 -3.93 0.17 28.64
N LEU A 50 -3.26 -0.93 28.99
CA LEU A 50 -3.33 -1.59 30.30
C LEU A 50 -2.16 -1.19 31.21
N ASP A 51 -1.49 -0.06 30.92
CA ASP A 51 -0.35 0.49 31.66
C ASP A 51 0.86 -0.45 31.75
N VAL A 52 1.02 -1.35 30.77
CA VAL A 52 2.22 -2.18 30.67
C VAL A 52 3.39 -1.32 30.20
N ALA A 53 4.29 -0.94 31.12
CA ALA A 53 5.38 0.01 30.87
C ALA A 53 6.24 -0.31 29.63
N ALA A 54 6.56 -1.59 29.38
CA ALA A 54 7.33 -2.00 28.21
C ALA A 54 6.59 -1.78 26.87
N ALA A 55 5.26 -1.69 26.90
CA ALA A 55 4.42 -1.51 25.73
C ALA A 55 4.16 -0.03 25.38
N GLN A 56 4.51 0.91 26.25
CA GLN A 56 4.31 2.36 26.05
C GLN A 56 5.06 2.92 24.81
N TRP A 57 6.05 2.19 24.29
CA TRP A 57 6.69 2.52 23.01
C TRP A 57 5.82 2.25 21.78
N PHE A 58 4.78 1.44 21.95
CA PHE A 58 3.82 1.00 20.94
C PHE A 58 2.42 1.58 21.19
N GLU A 59 2.31 2.61 22.04
CA GLU A 59 1.08 3.37 22.17
C GLU A 59 0.68 3.90 20.78
N LEU A 60 -0.52 3.54 20.33
CA LEU A 60 -0.99 3.80 18.97
C LEU A 60 -1.26 5.28 18.74
N ASP A 61 -1.85 5.92 19.75
CA ASP A 61 -2.35 7.31 19.79
C ASP A 61 -1.26 8.35 20.05
N ALA A 62 -0.01 7.92 20.21
CA ALA A 62 1.06 8.79 20.67
C ALA A 62 1.96 9.22 19.51
N GLU A 63 2.03 10.52 19.29
CA GLU A 63 2.95 11.13 18.34
C GLU A 63 4.41 10.71 18.61
N LEU A 64 5.20 10.61 17.54
CA LEU A 64 6.63 10.28 17.60
C LEU A 64 6.97 8.93 18.27
N ARG A 65 5.98 8.04 18.46
CA ARG A 65 6.19 6.67 18.96
C ARG A 65 6.35 5.67 17.83
N GLY A 66 6.60 4.42 18.21
CA GLY A 66 6.85 3.34 17.26
C GLY A 66 5.72 3.14 16.26
N ALA A 67 4.46 3.35 16.68
CA ALA A 67 3.28 3.20 15.84
C ALA A 67 3.25 4.25 14.71
N ALA A 68 3.28 5.53 15.05
CA ALA A 68 3.35 6.64 14.10
C ALA A 68 4.55 6.50 13.14
N VAL A 69 5.74 6.16 13.65
CA VAL A 69 6.93 5.93 12.78
C VAL A 69 6.70 4.77 11.81
N PHE A 70 6.09 3.68 12.25
CA PHE A 70 5.79 2.55 11.38
C PHE A 70 4.72 2.88 10.33
N SER A 71 3.64 3.57 10.73
CA SER A 71 2.60 4.08 9.83
C SER A 71 3.19 4.99 8.75
N ALA A 72 4.03 5.96 9.15
CA ALA A 72 4.76 6.84 8.24
C ALA A 72 5.66 6.09 7.27
N LEU A 73 6.39 5.06 7.72
CA LEU A 73 7.21 4.24 6.84
C LEU A 73 6.38 3.46 5.82
N LEU A 74 5.20 2.96 6.19
CA LEU A 74 4.27 2.31 5.26
C LEU A 74 3.76 3.30 4.20
N LEU A 75 3.33 4.49 4.63
CA LEU A 75 2.90 5.57 3.74
C LEU A 75 4.01 6.00 2.77
N LEU A 76 5.24 6.20 3.27
CA LEU A 76 6.39 6.56 2.46
C LEU A 76 6.76 5.46 1.46
N ALA A 77 6.75 4.19 1.89
CA ALA A 77 6.99 3.06 1.00
C ALA A 77 5.91 2.95 -0.09
N ALA A 78 4.63 3.15 0.27
CA ALA A 78 3.52 3.16 -0.67
C ALA A 78 3.64 4.32 -1.67
N GLY A 79 3.90 5.54 -1.19
CA GLY A 79 4.08 6.74 -2.01
C GLY A 79 5.25 6.63 -2.98
N THR A 80 6.43 6.24 -2.49
CA THR A 80 7.63 6.04 -3.32
C THR A 80 7.46 4.91 -4.35
N SER A 81 6.78 3.82 -4.00
CA SER A 81 6.44 2.75 -4.95
C SER A 81 5.47 3.25 -6.03
N THR A 82 4.49 4.07 -5.65
CA THR A 82 3.55 4.71 -6.59
C THR A 82 4.27 5.63 -7.57
N VAL A 83 5.20 6.47 -7.08
CA VAL A 83 6.08 7.28 -7.94
C VAL A 83 6.96 6.41 -8.83
N GLY A 84 7.44 5.27 -8.32
CA GLY A 84 8.19 4.28 -9.08
C GLY A 84 7.40 3.63 -10.23
N VAL A 85 6.09 3.43 -10.05
CA VAL A 85 5.17 2.98 -11.11
C VAL A 85 5.01 4.08 -12.16
N TRP A 86 4.76 5.32 -11.75
CA TRP A 86 4.68 6.46 -12.67
C TRP A 86 5.93 6.62 -13.56
N ARG A 87 7.13 6.46 -12.97
CA ARG A 87 8.38 6.56 -13.71
C ARG A 87 8.50 5.52 -14.82
N ARG A 88 7.94 4.32 -14.62
CA ARG A 88 7.95 3.20 -15.57
C ARG A 88 6.81 3.25 -16.58
N ASP A 89 5.66 3.77 -16.18
CA ASP A 89 4.47 3.91 -17.02
C ASP A 89 3.99 5.37 -17.03
N ARG A 90 4.61 6.16 -17.92
CA ARG A 90 4.24 7.58 -18.10
C ARG A 90 2.84 7.78 -18.66
N SER A 91 2.18 6.73 -19.18
CA SER A 91 0.77 6.79 -19.57
C SER A 91 -0.16 6.79 -18.34
N GLY A 92 0.30 6.21 -17.22
CA GLY A 92 -0.38 6.18 -15.93
C GLY A 92 -0.18 7.44 -15.09
N ARG A 93 -0.21 8.65 -15.68
CA ARG A 93 0.08 9.91 -14.96
C ARG A 93 -0.77 10.14 -13.71
N ALA A 94 -1.97 9.57 -13.69
CA ALA A 94 -2.89 9.66 -12.57
C ALA A 94 -2.32 9.06 -11.26
N VAL A 95 -1.33 8.17 -11.29
CA VAL A 95 -0.77 7.65 -10.02
C VAL A 95 0.13 8.68 -9.31
N LEU A 96 0.67 9.68 -10.02
CA LEU A 96 1.64 10.60 -9.44
C LEU A 96 1.04 11.43 -8.29
N PRO A 97 -0.12 12.11 -8.43
CA PRO A 97 -0.72 12.85 -7.31
C PRO A 97 -1.01 11.97 -6.09
N VAL A 98 -1.44 10.72 -6.29
CA VAL A 98 -1.65 9.77 -5.19
C VAL A 98 -0.33 9.45 -4.47
N GLY A 99 0.73 9.18 -5.23
CA GLY A 99 2.05 8.92 -4.66
C GLY A 99 2.62 10.11 -3.90
N VAL A 100 2.42 11.33 -4.40
CA VAL A 100 2.81 12.58 -3.72
C VAL A 100 2.03 12.77 -2.43
N LEU A 101 0.71 12.57 -2.46
CA LEU A 101 -0.14 12.66 -1.27
C LEU A 101 0.30 11.65 -0.20
N LEU A 102 0.53 10.38 -0.56
CA LEU A 102 0.98 9.37 0.41
C LEU A 102 2.32 9.73 1.04
N CYS A 103 3.27 10.29 0.26
CA CYS A 103 4.52 10.79 0.82
C CYS A 103 4.33 12.01 1.73
N PHE A 104 3.36 12.88 1.41
CA PHE A 104 3.01 14.02 2.26
C PHE A 104 2.39 13.54 3.58
N MET A 105 1.43 12.61 3.53
CA MET A 105 0.83 12.01 4.73
C MET A 105 1.87 11.31 5.60
N ALA A 106 2.90 10.69 5.01
CA ALA A 106 4.01 10.12 5.79
C ALA A 106 4.78 11.18 6.61
N VAL A 107 4.90 12.40 6.09
CA VAL A 107 5.54 13.51 6.82
C VAL A 107 4.59 14.04 7.88
N ASP A 108 3.33 14.25 7.49
CA ASP A 108 2.25 14.69 8.38
C ASP A 108 2.16 13.79 9.62
N GLU A 109 2.11 12.47 9.43
CA GLU A 109 2.07 11.44 10.49
C GLU A 109 3.17 11.57 11.55
N VAL A 110 4.41 11.86 11.13
CA VAL A 110 5.54 11.98 12.08
C VAL A 110 5.56 13.35 12.75
N THR A 111 4.97 14.36 12.12
CA THR A 111 5.09 15.76 12.55
C THR A 111 3.82 16.33 13.17
N ALA A 112 2.71 15.59 13.13
CA ALA A 112 1.38 16.06 13.50
C ALA A 112 1.07 17.44 12.87
N LEU A 113 1.41 17.59 11.57
CA LEU A 113 1.23 18.86 10.89
C LEU A 113 -0.26 19.25 10.83
N HIS A 114 -1.14 18.28 10.61
CA HIS A 114 -2.59 18.47 10.63
C HIS A 114 -3.09 19.03 11.98
N GLU A 115 -2.60 18.50 13.10
CA GLU A 115 -2.95 19.03 14.44
C GLU A 115 -2.47 20.47 14.63
N THR A 116 -1.23 20.77 14.19
CA THR A 116 -0.68 22.13 14.26
C THR A 116 -1.51 23.10 13.42
N LEU A 117 -1.96 22.69 12.23
CA LEU A 117 -2.79 23.51 11.36
C LEU A 117 -4.18 23.74 11.96
N GLU A 118 -4.78 22.71 12.55
CA GLU A 118 -6.07 22.83 13.23
C GLU A 118 -5.99 23.78 14.43
N ALA A 119 -5.02 23.57 15.32
CA ALA A 119 -4.81 24.40 16.50
C ALA A 119 -4.55 25.88 16.16
N THR A 120 -3.88 26.15 15.03
CA THR A 120 -3.56 27.53 14.60
C THR A 120 -4.68 28.22 13.83
N THR A 121 -5.51 27.47 13.10
CA THR A 121 -6.56 28.05 12.24
C THR A 121 -7.96 27.97 12.86
N GLY A 122 -8.16 27.06 13.82
CA GLY A 122 -9.48 26.70 14.35
C GLY A 122 -10.38 26.00 13.33
N VAL A 123 -9.80 25.50 12.22
CA VAL A 123 -10.50 24.77 11.17
C VAL A 123 -10.03 23.33 11.20
N ASP A 124 -11.00 22.42 11.27
CA ASP A 124 -10.80 20.98 11.18
C ASP A 124 -9.85 20.62 10.01
N TRP A 125 -8.82 19.85 10.32
CA TRP A 125 -7.78 19.55 9.36
C TRP A 125 -8.28 18.78 8.13
N GLN A 126 -9.34 17.96 8.27
CA GLN A 126 -9.93 17.22 7.15
C GLN A 126 -10.51 18.19 6.13
N VAL A 127 -11.11 19.30 6.59
CA VAL A 127 -11.59 20.39 5.73
C VAL A 127 -10.43 21.08 5.02
N LEU A 128 -9.32 21.32 5.71
CA LEU A 128 -8.12 21.93 5.13
C LEU A 128 -7.49 21.05 4.05
N TYR A 129 -7.45 19.72 4.26
CA TYR A 129 -6.85 18.77 3.32
C TYR A 129 -7.81 18.30 2.21
N LEU A 130 -9.12 18.57 2.33
CA LEU A 130 -10.15 18.15 1.37
C LEU A 130 -9.82 18.44 -0.10
N PRO A 131 -9.28 19.61 -0.50
CA PRO A 131 -8.90 19.84 -1.90
C PRO A 131 -7.83 18.88 -2.41
N ALA A 132 -6.82 18.57 -1.60
CA ALA A 132 -5.77 17.62 -1.96
C ALA A 132 -6.33 16.19 -2.06
N PHE A 133 -7.19 15.80 -1.09
CA PHE A 133 -7.88 14.52 -1.12
C PHE A 133 -8.82 14.37 -2.32
N ALA A 134 -9.52 15.42 -2.74
CA ALA A 134 -10.38 15.37 -3.91
C ALA A 134 -9.59 15.10 -5.20
N VAL A 135 -8.46 15.78 -5.39
CA VAL A 135 -7.57 15.55 -6.54
C VAL A 135 -7.01 14.14 -6.52
N ALA A 136 -6.53 13.68 -5.35
CA ALA A 136 -6.02 12.33 -5.18
C ALA A 136 -7.11 11.27 -5.40
N GLY A 137 -8.35 11.50 -4.96
CA GLY A 137 -9.50 10.61 -5.15
C GLY A 137 -9.86 10.42 -6.62
N VAL A 138 -9.90 11.50 -7.42
CA VAL A 138 -10.10 11.39 -8.87
C VAL A 138 -8.95 10.61 -9.52
N CYS A 139 -7.71 10.93 -9.14
CA CYS A 139 -6.50 10.26 -9.61
C CYS A 139 -6.46 8.77 -9.24
N PHE A 140 -6.94 8.43 -8.05
CA PHE A 140 -7.11 7.06 -7.55
C PHE A 140 -8.06 6.25 -8.43
N LEU A 141 -9.22 6.82 -8.79
CA LEU A 141 -10.19 6.17 -9.67
C LEU A 141 -9.65 5.96 -11.09
N LEU A 142 -8.90 6.93 -11.61
CA LEU A 142 -8.23 6.82 -12.91
C LEU A 142 -7.13 5.75 -12.90
N ALA A 143 -6.34 5.66 -11.82
CA ALA A 143 -5.37 4.58 -11.61
C ALA A 143 -6.05 3.22 -11.53
N LEU A 144 -7.15 3.12 -10.76
CA LEU A 144 -7.96 1.91 -10.64
C LEU A 144 -8.47 1.44 -12.00
N ARG A 145 -9.02 2.34 -12.81
CA ARG A 145 -9.45 2.05 -14.18
C ARG A 145 -8.30 1.58 -15.06
N ARG A 146 -7.13 2.23 -14.97
CA ARG A 146 -5.95 1.93 -15.81
C ARG A 146 -5.39 0.53 -15.57
N TYR A 147 -5.36 0.10 -14.33
CA TYR A 147 -4.79 -1.19 -13.90
C TYR A 147 -5.86 -2.22 -13.53
N TRP A 148 -7.12 -1.98 -13.89
CA TRP A 148 -8.28 -2.83 -13.57
C TRP A 148 -8.11 -4.30 -13.97
N ALA A 149 -7.38 -4.55 -15.05
CA ALA A 149 -7.12 -5.90 -15.56
C ALA A 149 -6.19 -6.75 -14.67
N ILE A 150 -5.61 -6.17 -13.61
CA ILE A 150 -4.74 -6.86 -12.66
C ILE A 150 -5.54 -7.13 -11.37
N PRO A 151 -6.09 -8.35 -11.16
CA PRO A 151 -7.05 -8.60 -10.06
C PRO A 151 -6.47 -8.35 -8.68
N ALA A 152 -5.22 -8.73 -8.45
CA ALA A 152 -4.53 -8.53 -7.16
C ALA A 152 -4.33 -7.04 -6.84
N PHE A 153 -3.99 -6.21 -7.84
CA PHE A 153 -3.95 -4.76 -7.69
C PHE A 153 -5.33 -4.23 -7.33
N ARG A 154 -6.38 -4.61 -8.06
CA ARG A 154 -7.74 -4.13 -7.80
C ARG A 154 -8.18 -4.42 -6.36
N GLY A 155 -7.99 -5.66 -5.89
CA GLY A 155 -8.38 -6.06 -4.54
C GLY A 155 -7.65 -5.26 -3.46
N THR A 156 -6.33 -5.17 -3.56
CA THR A 156 -5.49 -4.45 -2.58
C THR A 156 -5.66 -2.93 -2.64
N TRP A 157 -5.83 -2.36 -3.83
CA TRP A 157 -6.09 -0.93 -4.02
C TRP A 157 -7.43 -0.50 -3.42
N VAL A 158 -8.49 -1.27 -3.65
CA VAL A 158 -9.81 -0.98 -3.07
C VAL A 158 -9.82 -1.21 -1.56
N LEU A 159 -9.19 -2.30 -1.08
CA LEU A 159 -9.05 -2.54 0.35
C LEU A 159 -8.35 -1.37 1.05
N GLY A 160 -7.28 -0.84 0.45
CA GLY A 160 -6.56 0.31 0.98
C GLY A 160 -7.47 1.52 1.18
N ALA A 161 -8.26 1.86 0.17
CA ALA A 161 -9.18 2.99 0.24
C ALA A 161 -10.32 2.76 1.24
N VAL A 162 -10.86 1.54 1.34
CA VAL A 162 -11.90 1.23 2.32
C VAL A 162 -11.36 1.37 3.74
N CYS A 163 -10.16 0.89 4.03
CA CYS A 163 -9.58 1.02 5.37
C CYS A 163 -9.39 2.49 5.76
N TRP A 164 -8.81 3.31 4.87
CA TRP A 164 -8.64 4.74 5.09
C TRP A 164 -9.98 5.47 5.28
N VAL A 165 -10.98 5.23 4.44
CA VAL A 165 -12.30 5.87 4.59
C VAL A 165 -12.95 5.49 5.93
N VAL A 166 -12.87 4.22 6.33
CA VAL A 166 -13.43 3.79 7.62
C VAL A 166 -12.65 4.41 8.78
N SER A 167 -11.32 4.50 8.67
CA SER A 167 -10.47 5.17 9.67
C SER A 167 -10.91 6.62 9.90
N GLN A 168 -11.00 7.39 8.82
CA GLN A 168 -11.38 8.80 8.86
C GLN A 168 -12.81 9.04 9.40
N VAL A 169 -13.71 8.07 9.21
CA VAL A 169 -15.03 8.09 9.85
C VAL A 169 -14.93 7.80 11.35
N LEU A 170 -14.09 6.87 11.78
CA LEU A 170 -13.87 6.60 13.20
C LEU A 170 -13.27 7.82 13.90
N GLU A 171 -12.27 8.45 13.29
CA GLU A 171 -11.65 9.69 13.77
C GLU A 171 -12.71 10.79 13.97
N PHE A 172 -13.49 11.08 12.93
CA PHE A 172 -14.58 12.07 13.01
C PHE A 172 -15.58 11.77 14.14
N LEU A 173 -15.83 10.48 14.41
CA LEU A 173 -16.77 10.07 15.46
C LEU A 173 -16.17 10.12 16.88
N GLN A 174 -14.85 10.25 17.03
CA GLN A 174 -14.15 10.28 18.32
C GLN A 174 -14.20 11.63 19.02
N TRP A 175 -14.44 12.72 18.28
CA TRP A 175 -14.30 14.07 18.78
C TRP A 175 -15.64 14.83 18.78
N ASP A 176 -15.81 15.72 19.75
CA ASP A 176 -16.88 16.73 19.81
C ASP A 176 -16.25 18.11 19.98
N GLY A 177 -15.76 18.69 18.87
CA GLY A 177 -14.75 19.74 18.93
C GLY A 177 -13.47 19.22 19.58
N ASP A 178 -12.90 19.99 20.51
CA ASP A 178 -11.63 19.64 21.18
C ASP A 178 -11.77 18.57 22.28
N VAL A 179 -12.96 17.98 22.45
CA VAL A 179 -13.25 17.04 23.55
C VAL A 179 -13.40 15.62 23.02
N GLN A 180 -12.60 14.70 23.56
CA GLN A 180 -12.73 13.27 23.28
C GLN A 180 -14.07 12.72 23.79
N ARG A 181 -14.77 11.98 22.94
CA ARG A 181 -16.04 11.33 23.27
C ARG A 181 -15.84 10.07 24.12
N THR A 182 -16.92 9.66 24.78
CA THR A 182 -16.94 8.38 25.51
C THR A 182 -16.70 7.23 24.53
N GLY A 183 -15.74 6.36 24.87
CA GLY A 183 -15.36 5.24 24.00
C GLY A 183 -14.25 5.57 22.99
N TYR A 184 -13.58 6.73 23.11
CA TYR A 184 -12.42 7.13 22.31
C TYR A 184 -11.49 5.96 21.99
N SER A 185 -10.93 5.30 23.03
CA SER A 185 -9.95 4.21 22.83
C SER A 185 -10.50 3.01 22.05
N ALA A 186 -11.81 2.75 22.12
CA ALA A 186 -12.43 1.65 21.37
C ALA A 186 -12.59 1.97 19.87
N MET A 187 -12.51 3.25 19.49
CA MET A 187 -12.55 3.73 18.11
C MET A 187 -11.15 4.05 17.57
N MET A 188 -10.28 4.65 18.39
CA MET A 188 -8.91 5.01 17.99
C MET A 188 -8.06 3.76 17.70
N ILE A 189 -8.18 2.68 18.48
CA ILE A 189 -7.42 1.45 18.17
C ILE A 189 -7.74 0.93 16.76
N PRO A 190 -9.02 0.70 16.38
CA PRO A 190 -9.32 0.25 15.02
C PRO A 190 -9.02 1.29 13.94
N GLU A 191 -9.15 2.59 14.21
CA GLU A 191 -8.73 3.66 13.30
C GLU A 191 -7.25 3.50 12.92
N GLU A 192 -6.35 3.59 13.89
CA GLU A 192 -4.90 3.47 13.72
C GLU A 192 -4.49 2.20 12.95
N LEU A 193 -5.11 1.07 13.30
CA LEU A 193 -4.84 -0.21 12.62
C LEU A 193 -5.35 -0.21 11.18
N LEU A 194 -6.47 0.45 10.90
CA LEU A 194 -7.00 0.60 9.55
C LEU A 194 -6.14 1.54 8.71
N GLU A 195 -5.51 2.56 9.28
CA GLU A 195 -4.56 3.44 8.56
C GLU A 195 -3.33 2.67 8.12
N MET A 196 -2.74 1.90 9.04
CA MET A 196 -1.60 1.03 8.74
C MET A 196 -1.97 -0.05 7.71
N LEU A 197 -3.12 -0.70 7.87
CA LEU A 197 -3.60 -1.72 6.92
C LEU A 197 -3.89 -1.12 5.55
N GLY A 198 -4.45 0.09 5.51
CA GLY A 198 -4.74 0.84 4.30
C GLY A 198 -3.46 1.17 3.53
N SER A 199 -2.47 1.70 4.25
CA SER A 199 -1.14 2.07 3.73
C SER A 199 -0.35 0.85 3.23
N ALA A 200 -0.35 -0.25 4.00
CA ALA A 200 0.24 -1.51 3.58
C ALA A 200 -0.44 -2.07 2.31
N SER A 201 -1.76 -1.95 2.20
CA SER A 201 -2.51 -2.39 1.03
C SER A 201 -2.16 -1.58 -0.22
N PHE A 202 -1.98 -0.25 -0.11
CA PHE A 202 -1.49 0.58 -1.21
C PHE A 202 -0.07 0.22 -1.65
N LEU A 203 0.83 -0.06 -0.70
CA LEU A 203 2.18 -0.55 -0.99
C LEU A 203 2.13 -1.86 -1.80
N VAL A 204 1.40 -2.86 -1.31
CA VAL A 204 1.27 -4.16 -1.98
C VAL A 204 0.65 -3.99 -3.38
N ALA A 205 -0.37 -3.15 -3.53
CA ALA A 205 -0.98 -2.86 -4.81
C ALA A 205 0.03 -2.36 -5.85
N MET A 206 0.91 -1.43 -5.46
CA MET A 206 1.95 -0.91 -6.36
C MET A 206 3.04 -1.95 -6.67
N LEU A 207 3.44 -2.76 -5.69
CA LEU A 207 4.39 -3.85 -5.94
C LEU A 207 3.83 -4.89 -6.91
N VAL A 208 2.52 -5.18 -6.84
CA VAL A 208 1.83 -6.04 -7.81
C VAL A 208 1.87 -5.44 -9.21
N VAL A 209 1.64 -4.13 -9.36
CA VAL A 209 1.74 -3.45 -10.66
C VAL A 209 3.17 -3.53 -11.22
N VAL A 210 4.19 -3.30 -10.38
CA VAL A 210 5.61 -3.41 -10.79
C VAL A 210 5.94 -4.85 -11.23
N ALA A 211 5.48 -5.87 -10.51
CA ALA A 211 5.68 -7.26 -10.88
C ALA A 211 5.04 -7.57 -12.24
N ALA A 212 3.78 -7.16 -12.45
CA ALA A 212 3.07 -7.35 -13.72
C ALA A 212 3.72 -6.63 -14.91
N MET A 213 4.37 -5.48 -14.68
CA MET A 213 5.13 -4.78 -15.73
C MET A 213 6.39 -5.53 -16.14
N ARG A 214 7.08 -6.19 -15.20
CA ARG A 214 8.30 -6.98 -15.50
C ARG A 214 7.99 -8.20 -16.38
N GLU A 215 6.84 -8.84 -16.17
CA GLU A 215 6.41 -9.99 -16.98
C GLU A 215 6.14 -9.63 -18.45
N ARG A 216 5.74 -8.38 -18.73
CA ARG A 216 5.44 -7.92 -20.10
C ARG A 216 6.68 -7.56 -20.93
N HIS A 217 7.81 -7.31 -20.28
CA HIS A 217 9.06 -6.94 -20.92
C HIS A 217 10.18 -7.90 -20.49
N PRO A 218 10.16 -9.17 -20.93
CA PRO A 218 11.27 -10.08 -20.68
C PRO A 218 12.55 -9.48 -21.27
N ASP A 219 13.62 -9.55 -20.49
CA ASP A 219 14.91 -8.92 -20.77
C ASP A 219 15.37 -9.26 -22.21
N PRO A 220 15.57 -8.26 -23.10
CA PRO A 220 15.93 -8.49 -24.49
C PRO A 220 17.27 -9.23 -24.65
N GLY A 221 18.07 -9.33 -23.59
CA GLY A 221 19.33 -10.09 -23.55
C GLY A 221 19.17 -11.61 -23.62
N VAL A 222 17.99 -12.18 -23.33
CA VAL A 222 17.72 -13.62 -23.47
C VAL A 222 16.92 -13.87 -24.75
N ARG A 223 17.48 -13.50 -25.89
CA ARG A 223 17.02 -14.07 -27.17
C ARG A 223 17.58 -15.47 -27.25
N ALA A 224 16.74 -16.48 -27.05
CA ALA A 224 17.02 -17.81 -27.57
C ALA A 224 17.41 -17.62 -29.04
N ASP A 225 18.60 -18.04 -29.43
CA ASP A 225 18.92 -18.05 -30.84
C ASP A 225 17.89 -18.93 -31.56
N GLY A 226 17.72 -18.76 -32.86
CA GLY A 226 16.75 -19.55 -33.65
C GLY A 226 16.95 -21.08 -33.55
N ASN A 227 17.99 -21.54 -32.87
CA ASN A 227 18.31 -22.95 -32.62
C ASN A 227 17.95 -23.42 -31.20
N GLY A 228 17.32 -22.58 -30.38
CA GLY A 228 16.96 -22.93 -29.00
C GLY A 228 18.17 -23.07 -28.07
N ARG A 229 19.35 -22.57 -28.45
CA ARG A 229 20.50 -22.49 -27.57
C ARG A 229 20.47 -21.15 -26.85
N LEU A 230 20.51 -21.21 -25.52
CA LEU A 230 20.84 -20.06 -24.70
C LEU A 230 22.31 -19.77 -24.97
N ASN A 231 22.59 -18.74 -25.75
CA ASN A 231 23.96 -18.23 -25.88
C ASN A 231 24.33 -17.65 -24.51
N SER A 232 25.06 -18.45 -23.72
CA SER A 232 25.74 -17.94 -22.55
C SER A 232 26.63 -16.78 -22.98
N PRO A 233 26.64 -15.64 -22.26
CA PRO A 233 27.62 -14.60 -22.54
C PRO A 233 29.01 -15.22 -22.45
N ALA A 234 29.82 -15.03 -23.49
CA ALA A 234 31.23 -15.41 -23.47
C ALA A 234 31.90 -14.70 -22.27
N PRO A 235 32.85 -15.38 -21.59
CA PRO A 235 33.50 -14.88 -20.38
C PRO A 235 34.22 -13.54 -20.57
#